data_AF-A0A1F9YRI3-F1
#
_entry.id   AF-A0A1F9YRI3-F1
#
_cell.length_a   1.000
_cell.length_b   1.000
_cell.length_c   1.000
_cell.angle_alpha   90.00
_cell.angle_beta   90.00
_cell.angle_gamma   90.00
#
_symmetry.space_group_name_H-M   'P 1'
#
loop_
_entity.id
_entity.type
_entity.pdbx_description
1 polymer ?
#
loop_
_entity_poly.entity_id
_entity_poly.type
_entity_poly.pdbx_seq_one_letter_code
_entity_poly.pdbx_strand_id
1 'polypeptide(L)'
;MTILLLFTVPLKAGTLERAPALRDISPETIAAAPVPATDLRPAAAASTKAGPLADERYFNAYVLKAVDWLNANYKLLGYDISSILTHDIEYHTFGTVKARRPPLTMCVAAQMEVILTAYRIYAQETGDYSVYSYLPKRSFEALGVNDLKGHIWVNHDFNSYGTADALRNFGMGEETPFEKLKPGSFVNINRDNGTGHAVTFIGYINSTGAMQAEYNKTVVGFKYFSSQGLAAAGKGGFDYRYAVFRDFGCPEMPYKRDCGVIYSADRKWLNTGTMLAPKLWKGAPAPSEAGLFKDTVLDEAFFGGRTTDD
;
A
#
# COMPACT_ATOMS: atom_id res chain seq x y z
N MET A 1 -26.98 56.65 -17.47
CA MET A 1 -26.47 55.32 -17.89
C MET A 1 -25.03 55.23 -17.40
N THR A 2 -24.72 54.15 -16.69
CA THR A 2 -23.82 54.09 -15.53
C THR A 2 -22.32 54.22 -15.84
N ILE A 3 -21.62 55.07 -15.06
CA ILE A 3 -20.15 55.23 -15.04
C ILE A 3 -19.58 54.26 -14.01
N LEU A 4 -18.64 53.40 -14.43
CA LEU A 4 -17.96 52.42 -13.59
C LEU A 4 -16.61 53.00 -13.13
N LEU A 5 -16.48 53.31 -11.83
CA LEU A 5 -15.21 53.68 -11.20
C LEU A 5 -14.44 52.41 -10.79
N LEU A 6 -13.23 52.21 -11.33
CA LEU A 6 -12.27 51.24 -10.82
C LEU A 6 -11.47 51.84 -9.66
N PHE A 7 -11.57 51.23 -8.48
CA PHE A 7 -10.66 51.45 -7.36
C PHE A 7 -9.47 50.48 -7.44
N THR A 8 -8.26 51.02 -7.47
CA THR A 8 -7.01 50.27 -7.31
C THR A 8 -6.61 50.29 -5.83
N VAL A 9 -6.53 49.10 -5.22
CA VAL A 9 -6.00 48.93 -3.85
C VAL A 9 -4.56 48.41 -3.96
N PRO A 10 -3.56 49.06 -3.34
CA PRO A 10 -2.19 48.56 -3.35
C PRO A 10 -2.04 47.38 -2.39
N LEU A 11 -1.63 46.21 -2.92
CA LEU A 11 -1.19 45.08 -2.11
C LEU A 11 0.18 45.40 -1.48
N LYS A 12 0.28 45.33 -0.15
CA LYS A 12 1.56 45.32 0.56
C LYS A 12 2.25 43.98 0.37
N ALA A 13 3.50 44.01 -0.11
CA ALA A 13 4.36 42.84 -0.19
C ALA A 13 4.78 42.41 1.23
N GLY A 14 4.24 41.27 1.70
CA GLY A 14 4.75 40.57 2.87
C GLY A 14 5.97 39.74 2.50
N THR A 15 7.04 39.83 3.29
CA THR A 15 8.20 38.95 3.21
C THR A 15 7.78 37.52 3.52
N LEU A 16 7.72 36.68 2.49
CA LEU A 16 7.59 35.23 2.64
C LEU A 16 8.90 34.71 3.23
N GLU A 17 8.85 34.26 4.48
CA GLU A 17 9.90 33.45 5.08
C GLU A 17 10.08 32.20 4.22
N ARG A 18 11.31 32.03 3.72
CA ARG A 18 11.68 30.94 2.82
C ARG A 18 11.69 29.65 3.63
N ALA A 19 10.81 28.71 3.28
CA ALA A 19 10.85 27.37 3.86
C ALA A 19 12.27 26.77 3.70
N PRO A 20 12.82 26.13 4.75
CA PRO A 20 14.17 25.57 4.70
C PRO A 20 14.29 24.56 3.57
N ALA A 21 15.45 24.58 2.90
CA ALA A 21 15.72 23.63 1.82
C ALA A 21 15.80 22.21 2.39
N LEU A 22 15.24 21.23 1.67
CA LEU A 22 15.24 19.80 2.01
C LEU A 22 16.64 19.20 2.28
N ARG A 23 17.73 19.92 1.99
CA ARG A 23 19.11 19.47 2.23
C ARG A 23 19.61 19.69 3.65
N ASP A 24 18.88 20.44 4.49
CA ASP A 24 19.36 20.85 5.82
C ASP A 24 18.71 20.08 6.98
N ILE A 25 17.94 19.02 6.70
CA ILE A 25 17.33 18.19 7.75
C ILE A 25 18.27 17.03 8.08
N SER A 26 18.99 17.14 9.21
CA SER A 26 19.81 16.03 9.70
C SER A 26 18.93 14.95 10.35
N PRO A 27 19.34 13.67 10.32
CA PRO A 27 18.66 12.60 11.06
C PRO A 27 18.49 12.90 12.55
N GLU A 28 19.43 13.60 13.19
CA GLU A 28 19.31 13.97 14.60
C GLU A 28 18.18 14.98 14.87
N THR A 29 17.90 15.87 13.90
CA THR A 29 16.81 16.85 14.00
C THR A 29 15.44 16.18 13.97
N ILE A 30 15.32 15.04 13.29
CA ILE A 30 14.07 14.28 13.16
C ILE A 30 13.75 13.49 14.45
N ALA A 31 14.78 13.04 15.16
CA ALA A 31 14.63 12.25 16.39
C ALA A 31 14.20 13.08 17.61
N ALA A 32 14.45 14.39 17.61
CA ALA A 32 14.24 15.26 18.77
C ALA A 32 12.84 15.89 18.88
N ALA A 33 11.98 15.73 17.87
CA ALA A 33 10.67 16.38 17.85
C ALA A 33 9.63 15.60 18.69
N PRO A 34 8.94 16.23 19.65
CA PRO A 34 7.87 15.57 20.39
C PRO A 34 6.68 15.27 19.48
N VAL A 35 6.35 13.99 19.33
CA VAL A 35 5.17 13.55 18.56
C VAL A 35 3.92 13.71 19.45
N PRO A 36 2.86 14.39 18.99
CA PRO A 36 1.61 14.46 19.74
C PRO A 36 1.04 13.05 19.94
N ALA A 37 0.77 12.68 21.18
CA ALA A 37 0.18 11.40 21.54
C ALA A 37 -1.24 11.32 20.99
N THR A 38 -1.40 10.77 19.78
CA THR A 38 -2.68 10.24 19.33
C THR A 38 -2.87 8.91 20.06
N ASP A 39 -3.91 8.84 20.89
CA ASP A 39 -4.20 7.70 21.77
C ASP A 39 -4.49 6.45 20.91
N LEU A 40 -3.45 5.63 20.70
CA LEU A 40 -3.48 4.44 19.85
C LEU A 40 -3.89 3.19 20.63
N ARG A 41 -4.74 3.33 21.67
CA ARG A 41 -5.29 2.15 22.32
C ARG A 41 -6.11 1.37 21.30
N PRO A 42 -5.65 0.18 20.86
CA PRO A 42 -6.45 -0.64 19.97
C PRO A 42 -7.69 -1.07 20.75
N ALA A 43 -8.85 -1.09 20.10
CA ALA A 43 -9.89 -2.03 20.52
C ALA A 43 -9.23 -3.42 20.44
N ALA A 44 -9.09 -4.08 21.59
CA ALA A 44 -8.41 -5.36 21.83
C ALA A 44 -8.03 -6.13 20.55
N ALA A 45 -6.74 -6.08 20.16
CA ALA A 45 -6.24 -6.76 18.98
C ALA A 45 -6.56 -8.26 19.03
N ALA A 46 -7.22 -8.78 17.99
CA ALA A 46 -7.29 -10.21 17.76
C ALA A 46 -5.86 -10.71 17.53
N SER A 47 -5.30 -11.38 18.54
CA SER A 47 -3.95 -11.91 18.52
C SER A 47 -3.79 -12.90 17.36
N THR A 48 -3.16 -12.44 16.28
CA THR A 48 -2.38 -13.33 15.43
C THR A 48 -1.23 -13.80 16.31
N LYS A 49 -1.29 -15.06 16.79
CA LYS A 49 -0.19 -15.67 17.56
C LYS A 49 1.10 -15.42 16.80
N ALA A 50 2.00 -14.65 17.39
CA ALA A 50 3.34 -14.43 16.86
C ALA A 50 3.96 -15.81 16.62
N GLY A 51 4.14 -16.16 15.35
CA GLY A 51 4.89 -17.32 14.93
C GLY A 51 6.37 -17.22 15.34
N PRO A 52 7.22 -18.17 14.93
CA PRO A 52 8.65 -18.16 15.24
C PRO A 52 9.28 -16.79 14.91
N LEU A 53 10.32 -16.43 15.67
CA LEU A 53 11.04 -15.14 15.61
C LEU A 53 10.99 -14.55 14.20
N ALA A 54 10.34 -13.39 14.09
CA ALA A 54 10.20 -12.67 12.84
C ALA A 54 11.57 -12.59 12.17
N ASP A 55 11.68 -13.04 10.92
CA ASP A 55 12.89 -12.90 10.14
C ASP A 55 13.24 -11.40 10.08
N GLU A 56 14.27 -11.00 10.83
CA GLU A 56 14.66 -9.60 10.97
C GLU A 56 15.12 -8.96 9.65
N ARG A 57 15.29 -9.78 8.59
CA ARG A 57 15.53 -9.29 7.25
C ARG A 57 14.31 -8.56 6.68
N TYR A 58 13.10 -8.94 7.08
CA TYR A 58 11.88 -8.49 6.43
C TYR A 58 10.97 -7.66 7.34
N PHE A 59 10.23 -6.75 6.73
CA PHE A 59 9.31 -5.85 7.43
C PHE A 59 7.93 -6.49 7.68
N ASN A 60 7.76 -7.76 7.34
CA ASN A 60 6.49 -8.50 7.34
C ASN A 60 5.74 -8.42 8.67
N ALA A 61 6.45 -8.45 9.80
CA ALA A 61 5.80 -8.36 11.11
C ALA A 61 5.02 -7.03 11.27
N TYR A 62 5.59 -5.91 10.82
CA TYR A 62 4.95 -4.61 10.88
C TYR A 62 3.87 -4.44 9.81
N VAL A 63 4.05 -5.05 8.63
CA VAL A 63 2.99 -5.13 7.61
C VAL A 63 1.78 -5.87 8.16
N LEU A 64 1.97 -7.00 8.85
CA LEU A 64 0.87 -7.75 9.45
C LEU A 64 0.19 -7.00 10.60
N LYS A 65 0.96 -6.29 11.44
CA LYS A 65 0.37 -5.40 12.45
C LYS A 65 -0.47 -4.29 11.81
N ALA A 66 -0.02 -3.74 10.69
CA ALA A 66 -0.78 -2.74 9.94
C ALA A 66 -2.07 -3.32 9.36
N VAL A 67 -2.02 -4.53 8.80
CA VAL A 67 -3.21 -5.28 8.36
C VAL A 67 -4.20 -5.47 9.51
N ASP A 68 -3.74 -5.95 10.67
CA ASP A 68 -4.60 -6.16 11.84
C ASP A 68 -5.23 -4.84 12.32
N TRP A 69 -4.46 -3.76 12.35
CA TRP A 69 -4.96 -2.43 12.72
C TRP A 69 -5.98 -1.88 11.71
N LEU A 70 -5.70 -1.96 10.40
CA LEU A 70 -6.61 -1.50 9.35
C LEU A 70 -7.90 -2.33 9.33
N ASN A 71 -7.80 -3.65 9.51
CA ASN A 71 -8.96 -4.50 9.63
C ASN A 71 -9.80 -4.17 10.87
N ALA A 72 -9.18 -3.87 12.01
CA ALA A 72 -9.91 -3.54 13.23
C ALA A 72 -10.66 -2.20 13.12
N ASN A 73 -10.09 -1.21 12.41
CA ASN A 73 -10.58 0.17 12.42
C ASN A 73 -11.30 0.60 11.14
N TYR A 74 -11.00 -0.03 10.00
CA TYR A 74 -11.45 0.42 8.67
C TYR A 74 -12.00 -0.71 7.77
N LYS A 75 -12.25 -1.91 8.30
CA LYS A 75 -12.84 -3.00 7.51
C LYS A 75 -14.22 -2.63 6.99
N LEU A 76 -14.49 -3.06 5.75
CA LEU A 76 -15.80 -3.00 5.12
C LEU A 76 -16.46 -1.60 5.12
N LEU A 77 -15.69 -0.52 5.03
CA LEU A 77 -16.23 0.85 4.99
C LEU A 77 -16.52 1.38 3.57
N GLY A 78 -16.39 0.53 2.56
CA GLY A 78 -16.69 0.83 1.16
C GLY A 78 -15.46 0.88 0.26
N TYR A 79 -15.68 0.61 -1.03
CA TYR A 79 -14.67 0.63 -2.08
C TYR A 79 -14.97 1.71 -3.13
N ASP A 80 -13.95 2.43 -3.56
CA ASP A 80 -14.06 3.35 -4.70
C ASP A 80 -12.72 3.51 -5.40
N ILE A 81 -12.70 3.26 -6.71
CA ILE A 81 -11.51 3.23 -7.56
C ILE A 81 -10.80 4.58 -7.66
N SER A 82 -11.50 5.69 -7.43
CA SER A 82 -10.91 7.04 -7.47
C SER A 82 -10.52 7.56 -6.07
N SER A 83 -10.65 6.73 -5.03
CA SER A 83 -10.33 7.08 -3.65
C SER A 83 -8.95 6.59 -3.21
N ILE A 84 -8.31 7.34 -2.33
CA ILE A 84 -6.95 7.06 -1.84
C ILE A 84 -6.97 7.19 -0.32
N LEU A 85 -6.57 6.13 0.39
CA LEU A 85 -6.56 6.02 1.85
C LEU A 85 -7.95 6.11 2.50
N THR A 86 -8.19 5.27 3.50
CA THR A 86 -9.44 5.33 4.29
C THR A 86 -9.44 6.48 5.32
N HIS A 87 -8.27 7.04 5.62
CA HIS A 87 -8.10 8.15 6.54
C HIS A 87 -6.80 8.90 6.25
N ASP A 88 -6.71 10.12 6.76
CA ASP A 88 -5.47 10.90 6.76
C ASP A 88 -4.40 10.18 7.59
N ILE A 89 -3.17 10.13 7.08
CA ILE A 89 -2.04 9.51 7.79
C ILE A 89 -0.98 10.55 8.09
N GLU A 90 -0.67 10.74 9.37
CA GLU A 90 0.45 11.56 9.81
C GLU A 90 1.78 10.92 9.37
N TYR A 91 2.58 11.69 8.62
CA TYR A 91 3.89 11.31 8.11
C TYR A 91 4.98 11.96 8.97
N HIS A 92 4.93 11.62 10.27
CA HIS A 92 5.79 12.17 11.31
C HIS A 92 5.77 13.72 11.29
N THR A 93 6.91 14.38 11.48
CA THR A 93 7.05 15.85 11.47
C THR A 93 6.94 16.47 10.07
N PHE A 94 6.84 15.66 9.01
CA PHE A 94 6.75 16.14 7.63
C PHE A 94 5.31 16.46 7.19
N GLY A 95 4.34 16.37 8.10
CA GLY A 95 2.92 16.68 7.89
C GLY A 95 2.09 15.45 7.54
N THR A 96 0.91 15.66 6.96
CA THR A 96 -0.07 14.60 6.72
C THR A 96 -0.12 14.17 5.24
N VAL A 97 -0.24 12.88 4.97
CA VAL A 97 -0.68 12.33 3.67
C VAL A 97 -2.20 12.27 3.69
N LYS A 98 -2.85 13.04 2.82
CA LYS A 98 -4.31 13.23 2.85
C LYS A 98 -5.07 12.11 2.14
N ALA A 99 -6.16 11.66 2.75
CA ALA A 99 -7.12 10.80 2.10
C ALA A 99 -7.91 11.56 1.02
N ARG A 100 -8.34 10.83 -0.02
CA ARG A 100 -9.24 11.29 -1.08
C ARG A 100 -10.54 10.52 -0.95
N ARG A 101 -11.55 11.14 -0.32
CA ARG A 101 -12.90 10.59 -0.01
C ARG A 101 -12.91 9.45 1.03
N PRO A 102 -12.42 9.71 2.25
CA PRO A 102 -12.56 8.75 3.35
C PRO A 102 -14.05 8.46 3.64
N PRO A 103 -14.41 7.24 4.06
CA PRO A 103 -13.52 6.13 4.40
C PRO A 103 -13.24 5.16 3.22
N LEU A 104 -13.50 5.57 1.98
CA LEU A 104 -13.34 4.71 0.81
C LEU A 104 -11.87 4.61 0.39
N THR A 105 -11.43 3.45 -0.09
CA THR A 105 -10.08 3.27 -0.65
C THR A 105 -10.09 2.24 -1.77
N MET A 106 -9.19 2.39 -2.73
CA MET A 106 -9.00 1.44 -3.84
C MET A 106 -7.89 0.40 -3.54
N CYS A 107 -7.78 -0.65 -4.36
CA CYS A 107 -6.88 -1.79 -4.08
C CYS A 107 -5.38 -1.44 -4.05
N VAL A 108 -4.88 -0.64 -4.99
CA VAL A 108 -3.48 -0.19 -5.01
C VAL A 108 -3.21 0.85 -3.91
N ALA A 109 -4.18 1.72 -3.61
CA ALA A 109 -4.09 2.67 -2.50
C ALA A 109 -4.10 1.96 -1.14
N ALA A 110 -4.83 0.87 -1.02
CA ALA A 110 -4.85 0.01 0.16
C ALA A 110 -3.46 -0.56 0.47
N GLN A 111 -2.66 -0.94 -0.54
CA GLN A 111 -1.30 -1.41 -0.29
C GLN A 111 -0.38 -0.27 0.19
N MET A 112 -0.53 0.93 -0.37
CA MET A 112 0.16 2.11 0.12
C MET A 112 -0.23 2.44 1.57
N GLU A 113 -1.51 2.32 1.92
CA GLU A 113 -2.05 2.52 3.26
C GLU A 113 -1.49 1.52 4.27
N VAL A 114 -1.36 0.24 3.88
CA VAL A 114 -0.71 -0.80 4.68
C VAL A 114 0.76 -0.41 4.97
N ILE A 115 1.52 0.05 3.96
CA ILE A 115 2.91 0.48 4.13
C ILE A 115 3.01 1.67 5.09
N LEU A 116 2.22 2.72 4.87
CA LEU A 116 2.23 3.93 5.70
C LEU A 116 1.80 3.64 7.14
N THR A 117 0.82 2.76 7.34
CA THR A 117 0.41 2.30 8.66
C THR A 117 1.51 1.49 9.33
N ALA A 118 2.21 0.63 8.59
CA ALA A 118 3.34 -0.14 9.10
C ALA A 118 4.51 0.75 9.55
N TYR A 119 4.79 1.85 8.84
CA TYR A 119 5.78 2.84 9.26
C TYR A 119 5.47 3.46 10.61
N ARG A 120 4.22 3.88 10.78
CA ARG A 120 3.76 4.46 12.05
C ARG A 120 3.94 3.48 13.21
N ILE A 121 3.50 2.25 13.05
CA ILE A 121 3.61 1.22 14.09
C ILE A 121 5.09 0.93 14.39
N TYR A 122 5.92 0.76 13.35
CA TYR A 122 7.36 0.55 13.51
C TYR A 122 8.04 1.66 14.30
N ALA A 123 7.86 2.91 13.88
CA ALA A 123 8.53 4.04 14.50
C ALA A 123 8.09 4.24 15.95
N GLN A 124 6.82 3.99 16.27
CA GLN A 124 6.31 4.10 17.63
C GLN A 124 6.81 3.00 18.56
N GLU A 125 6.88 1.76 18.07
CA GLU A 125 7.33 0.64 18.90
C GLU A 125 8.85 0.60 19.09
N THR A 126 9.61 1.06 18.10
CA THR A 126 11.09 0.96 18.10
C THR A 126 11.78 2.27 18.46
N GLY A 127 11.10 3.41 18.33
CA GLY A 127 11.72 4.73 18.36
C GLY A 127 12.54 5.06 17.10
N ASP A 128 12.57 4.18 16.10
CA ASP A 128 13.29 4.40 14.84
C ASP A 128 12.38 5.07 13.79
N TYR A 129 12.59 6.36 13.60
CA TYR A 129 11.87 7.18 12.62
C TYR A 129 12.53 7.23 11.24
N SER A 130 13.57 6.43 10.98
CA SER A 130 14.29 6.41 9.69
C SER A 130 13.40 6.06 8.49
N VAL A 131 12.29 5.35 8.72
CA VAL A 131 11.30 5.03 7.67
C VAL A 131 10.73 6.27 7.00
N TYR A 132 10.61 7.38 7.73
CA TYR A 132 10.07 8.64 7.23
C TYR A 132 11.11 9.50 6.51
N SER A 133 12.39 9.35 6.82
CA SER A 133 13.47 10.07 6.16
C SER A 133 13.94 9.39 4.88
N TYR A 134 13.67 8.09 4.72
CA TYR A 134 14.09 7.34 3.54
C TYR A 134 13.40 7.79 2.24
N LEU A 135 12.09 8.08 2.30
CA LEU A 135 11.35 8.69 1.20
C LEU A 135 10.67 9.98 1.65
N PRO A 136 10.72 11.05 0.83
CA PRO A 136 9.97 12.26 1.13
C PRO A 136 8.47 11.97 1.06
N LYS A 137 7.68 12.67 1.90
CA LYS A 137 6.20 12.57 1.91
C LYS A 137 5.59 12.63 0.52
N ARG A 138 6.13 13.49 -0.35
CA ARG A 138 5.70 13.65 -1.76
C ARG A 138 5.66 12.33 -2.53
N SER A 139 6.55 11.38 -2.22
CA SER A 139 6.62 10.06 -2.88
C SER A 139 5.32 9.24 -2.73
N PHE A 140 4.51 9.57 -1.71
CA PHE A 140 3.20 8.97 -1.44
C PHE A 140 2.03 9.83 -1.93
N GLU A 141 2.30 11.01 -2.48
CA GLU A 141 1.28 11.98 -2.92
C GLU A 141 1.23 12.09 -4.43
N ALA A 142 2.39 12.09 -5.08
CA ALA A 142 2.56 12.27 -6.52
C ALA A 142 2.64 10.94 -7.29
N LEU A 143 2.47 11.01 -8.62
CA LEU A 143 2.40 9.88 -9.53
C LEU A 143 3.58 9.84 -10.53
N GLY A 144 4.65 10.58 -10.23
CA GLY A 144 5.83 10.64 -11.08
C GLY A 144 6.71 9.41 -10.97
N VAL A 145 7.67 9.28 -11.90
CA VAL A 145 8.65 8.18 -11.94
C VAL A 145 9.53 8.07 -10.68
N ASN A 146 9.65 9.16 -9.93
CA ASN A 146 10.44 9.23 -8.69
C ASN A 146 9.57 9.13 -7.43
N ASP A 147 8.27 8.86 -7.59
CA ASP A 147 7.31 8.75 -6.51
C ASP A 147 6.84 7.30 -6.39
N LEU A 148 6.97 6.71 -5.19
CA LEU A 148 6.63 5.31 -4.92
C LEU A 148 5.20 4.99 -5.32
N LYS A 149 4.27 5.93 -5.06
CA LYS A 149 2.87 5.81 -5.46
C LYS A 149 2.72 5.64 -6.97
N GLY A 150 3.51 6.34 -7.79
CA GLY A 150 3.49 6.19 -9.25
C GLY A 150 3.84 4.76 -9.71
N HIS A 151 4.72 4.07 -8.98
CA HIS A 151 5.08 2.67 -9.25
C HIS A 151 4.04 1.68 -8.71
N ILE A 152 3.47 1.94 -7.52
CA ILE A 152 2.39 1.12 -6.94
C ILE A 152 1.16 1.10 -7.85
N TRP A 153 0.88 2.20 -8.55
CA TRP A 153 -0.23 2.35 -9.49
C TRP A 153 -0.07 1.60 -10.82
N VAL A 154 0.92 0.70 -10.92
CA VAL A 154 1.25 -0.10 -12.11
C VAL A 154 1.51 0.77 -13.32
N ASN A 155 2.78 1.11 -13.49
CA ASN A 155 3.25 1.87 -14.64
C ASN A 155 4.36 1.07 -15.34
N HIS A 156 4.05 0.61 -16.55
CA HIS A 156 4.99 -0.20 -17.34
C HIS A 156 6.18 0.60 -17.86
N ASP A 157 6.03 1.91 -18.08
CA ASP A 157 7.14 2.80 -18.44
C ASP A 157 8.14 2.93 -17.28
N PHE A 158 7.67 2.73 -16.04
CA PHE A 158 8.51 2.69 -14.85
C PHE A 158 9.06 1.28 -14.55
N ASN A 159 8.81 0.30 -15.44
CA ASN A 159 9.09 -1.11 -15.21
C ASN A 159 8.48 -1.61 -13.88
N SER A 160 7.26 -1.18 -13.58
CA SER A 160 6.52 -1.54 -12.37
C SER A 160 5.20 -2.21 -12.70
N TYR A 161 5.09 -3.49 -12.39
CA TYR A 161 3.89 -4.30 -12.52
C TYR A 161 3.10 -4.42 -11.21
N GLY A 162 3.53 -3.73 -10.15
CA GLY A 162 2.88 -3.81 -8.86
C GLY A 162 3.71 -3.29 -7.69
N THR A 163 3.19 -3.54 -6.49
CA THR A 163 3.81 -3.09 -5.24
C THR A 163 5.18 -3.73 -5.02
N ALA A 164 5.40 -4.99 -5.43
CA ALA A 164 6.71 -5.63 -5.26
C ALA A 164 7.78 -4.96 -6.13
N ASP A 165 7.44 -4.63 -7.38
CA ASP A 165 8.34 -3.88 -8.26
C ASP A 165 8.61 -2.47 -7.74
N ALA A 166 7.58 -1.79 -7.24
CA ALA A 166 7.75 -0.49 -6.60
C ALA A 166 8.76 -0.58 -5.45
N LEU A 167 8.59 -1.51 -4.52
CA LEU A 167 9.52 -1.69 -3.40
C LEU A 167 10.94 -1.99 -3.88
N ARG A 168 11.11 -2.86 -4.88
CA ARG A 168 12.43 -3.17 -5.45
C ARG A 168 13.06 -1.95 -6.12
N ASN A 169 12.31 -1.23 -6.94
CA ASN A 169 12.78 -0.05 -7.66
C ASN A 169 13.22 1.05 -6.68
N PHE A 170 12.59 1.14 -5.50
CA PHE A 170 12.95 2.06 -4.43
C PHE A 170 13.98 1.51 -3.42
N GLY A 171 14.55 0.32 -3.67
CA GLY A 171 15.55 -0.31 -2.81
C GLY A 171 15.03 -0.76 -1.45
N MET A 172 13.71 -0.86 -1.31
CA MET A 172 13.00 -1.21 -0.07
C MET A 172 12.54 -2.67 -0.02
N GLY A 173 12.71 -3.41 -1.10
CA GLY A 173 12.19 -4.76 -1.22
C GLY A 173 12.96 -5.59 -2.22
N GLU A 174 12.56 -6.85 -2.30
CA GLU A 174 13.06 -7.81 -3.27
C GLU A 174 11.93 -8.63 -3.87
N GLU A 175 12.14 -9.09 -5.09
CA GLU A 175 11.26 -10.09 -5.70
C GLU A 175 11.33 -11.39 -4.90
N THR A 176 10.19 -12.02 -4.72
CA THR A 176 10.09 -13.28 -3.98
C THR A 176 9.17 -14.20 -4.77
N PRO A 177 9.66 -15.35 -5.27
CA PRO A 177 8.82 -16.32 -5.97
C PRO A 177 7.57 -16.66 -5.15
N PHE A 178 6.43 -16.88 -5.82
CA PHE A 178 5.15 -17.10 -5.13
C PHE A 178 5.24 -18.22 -4.09
N GLU A 179 5.96 -19.30 -4.39
CA GLU A 179 6.14 -20.49 -3.55
C GLU A 179 6.98 -20.23 -2.28
N LYS A 180 7.67 -19.09 -2.23
CA LYS A 180 8.52 -18.66 -1.11
C LYS A 180 7.92 -17.51 -0.31
N LEU A 181 6.76 -17.00 -0.72
CA LEU A 181 6.10 -15.90 0.00
C LEU A 181 5.85 -16.23 1.46
N LYS A 182 5.98 -15.20 2.28
CA LYS A 182 5.67 -15.25 3.69
C LYS A 182 4.53 -14.28 3.99
N PRO A 183 3.71 -14.55 5.03
CA PRO A 183 2.66 -13.63 5.45
C PRO A 183 3.20 -12.20 5.61
N GLY A 184 2.54 -11.20 5.03
CA GLY A 184 3.00 -9.80 4.96
C GLY A 184 3.75 -9.42 3.67
N SER A 185 3.99 -10.35 2.75
CA SER A 185 4.49 -10.03 1.41
C SER A 185 3.39 -9.38 0.55
N PHE A 186 3.78 -8.70 -0.53
CA PHE A 186 2.85 -8.04 -1.46
C PHE A 186 2.69 -8.84 -2.75
N VAL A 187 1.47 -8.84 -3.29
CA VAL A 187 1.13 -9.53 -4.54
C VAL A 187 0.26 -8.63 -5.39
N ASN A 188 0.61 -8.46 -6.67
CA ASN A 188 -0.33 -8.01 -7.67
C ASN A 188 -0.71 -9.19 -8.57
N ILE A 189 -2.01 -9.44 -8.66
CA ILE A 189 -2.58 -10.53 -9.44
C ILE A 189 -3.21 -10.01 -10.72
N ASN A 190 -3.20 -10.87 -11.74
CA ASN A 190 -4.02 -10.75 -12.94
C ASN A 190 -5.02 -11.90 -12.97
N ARG A 191 -6.19 -11.66 -13.55
CA ARG A 191 -7.24 -12.66 -13.76
C ARG A 191 -7.39 -12.97 -15.25
N ASP A 192 -7.94 -14.14 -15.54
CA ASP A 192 -8.26 -14.59 -16.90
C ASP A 192 -9.38 -13.78 -17.59
N ASN A 193 -10.08 -12.92 -16.85
CA ASN A 193 -11.06 -11.97 -17.36
C ASN A 193 -10.48 -10.57 -17.71
N GLY A 194 -9.16 -10.40 -17.65
CA GLY A 194 -8.50 -9.14 -18.00
C GLY A 194 -8.54 -8.06 -16.93
N THR A 195 -8.80 -8.42 -15.67
CA THR A 195 -8.71 -7.50 -14.52
C THR A 195 -7.54 -7.87 -13.62
N GLY A 196 -7.14 -6.96 -12.73
CA GLY A 196 -6.11 -7.20 -11.73
C GLY A 196 -6.50 -6.75 -10.33
N HIS A 197 -5.58 -6.95 -9.40
CA HIS A 197 -5.75 -6.56 -8.00
C HIS A 197 -4.39 -6.45 -7.30
N ALA A 198 -4.29 -5.58 -6.30
CA ALA A 198 -3.11 -5.47 -5.45
C ALA A 198 -3.48 -5.89 -4.02
N VAL A 199 -2.71 -6.78 -3.41
CA VAL A 199 -3.07 -7.42 -2.15
C VAL A 199 -1.85 -7.68 -1.25
N THR A 200 -2.10 -7.78 0.06
CA THR A 200 -1.13 -8.28 1.04
C THR A 200 -1.37 -9.77 1.26
N PHE A 201 -0.35 -10.60 1.03
CA PHE A 201 -0.42 -12.04 1.21
C PHE A 201 -0.49 -12.43 2.69
N ILE A 202 -1.43 -13.30 3.06
CA ILE A 202 -1.62 -13.78 4.43
C ILE A 202 -1.19 -15.24 4.59
N GLY A 203 -1.33 -16.05 3.54
CA GLY A 203 -0.85 -17.43 3.54
C GLY A 203 -1.52 -18.27 2.46
N TYR A 204 -0.96 -19.43 2.18
CA TYR A 204 -1.50 -20.35 1.17
C TYR A 204 -2.78 -21.03 1.66
N ILE A 205 -3.64 -21.44 0.74
CA ILE A 205 -4.86 -22.19 1.05
C ILE A 205 -4.99 -23.41 0.14
N ASN A 206 -5.61 -24.47 0.66
CA ASN A 206 -6.02 -25.64 -0.12
C ASN A 206 -7.46 -25.49 -0.67
N SER A 207 -7.98 -26.54 -1.32
CA SER A 207 -9.32 -26.56 -1.93
C SER A 207 -10.48 -26.35 -0.96
N THR A 208 -10.28 -26.55 0.34
CA THR A 208 -11.30 -26.28 1.38
C THR A 208 -11.14 -24.90 2.01
N GLY A 209 -10.19 -24.09 1.55
CA GLY A 209 -9.83 -22.81 2.16
C GLY A 209 -9.06 -22.95 3.48
N ALA A 210 -8.52 -24.13 3.80
CA ALA A 210 -7.69 -24.33 4.98
C ALA A 210 -6.29 -23.78 4.73
N MET A 211 -5.80 -22.97 5.68
CA MET A 211 -4.47 -22.37 5.62
C MET A 211 -3.38 -23.44 5.59
N GLN A 212 -2.42 -23.28 4.68
CA GLN A 212 -1.23 -24.11 4.59
C GLN A 212 -0.01 -23.32 5.10
N ALA A 213 0.86 -23.96 5.86
CA ALA A 213 2.06 -23.32 6.41
C ALA A 213 3.07 -22.92 5.31
N GLU A 214 3.12 -23.70 4.22
CA GLU A 214 4.07 -23.57 3.13
C GLU A 214 3.42 -23.96 1.80
N TYR A 215 4.01 -23.52 0.69
CA TYR A 215 3.57 -23.90 -0.64
C TYR A 215 3.82 -25.40 -0.88
N ASN A 216 2.80 -26.11 -1.33
CA ASN A 216 2.88 -27.54 -1.60
C ASN A 216 1.81 -27.95 -2.63
N LYS A 217 1.78 -29.23 -3.01
CA LYS A 217 0.86 -29.77 -4.04
C LYS A 217 -0.64 -29.64 -3.75
N THR A 218 -1.03 -29.32 -2.51
CA THR A 218 -2.45 -29.12 -2.13
C THR A 218 -2.89 -27.67 -2.25
N VAL A 219 -1.96 -26.75 -2.49
CA VAL A 219 -2.25 -25.32 -2.61
C VAL A 219 -2.99 -25.05 -3.92
N VAL A 220 -4.15 -24.41 -3.79
CA VAL A 220 -4.98 -23.98 -4.94
C VAL A 220 -4.99 -22.46 -5.10
N GLY A 221 -4.41 -21.73 -4.14
CA GLY A 221 -4.52 -20.29 -4.04
C GLY A 221 -3.94 -19.74 -2.75
N PHE A 222 -4.41 -18.57 -2.33
CA PHE A 222 -3.95 -17.93 -1.10
C PHE A 222 -4.99 -17.02 -0.46
N LYS A 223 -4.89 -16.86 0.86
CA LYS A 223 -5.59 -15.83 1.61
C LYS A 223 -4.81 -14.53 1.50
N TYR A 224 -5.53 -13.43 1.33
CA TYR A 224 -4.97 -12.09 1.29
C TYR A 224 -5.83 -11.07 2.03
N PHE A 225 -5.26 -9.88 2.25
CA PHE A 225 -5.95 -8.69 2.74
C PHE A 225 -5.81 -7.54 1.72
N SER A 226 -6.91 -6.89 1.38
CA SER A 226 -6.94 -5.71 0.49
C SER A 226 -8.28 -4.98 0.57
N SER A 227 -8.44 -3.91 -0.21
CA SER A 227 -9.72 -3.21 -0.41
C SER A 227 -10.33 -3.54 -1.76
N GLN A 228 -11.62 -3.88 -1.77
CA GLN A 228 -12.39 -4.30 -2.97
C GLN A 228 -13.89 -4.33 -2.71
N GLY A 229 -14.69 -4.59 -3.75
CA GLY A 229 -16.14 -4.75 -3.67
C GLY A 229 -16.91 -3.49 -4.00
N LEU A 230 -18.03 -3.26 -3.31
CA LEU A 230 -18.94 -2.15 -3.60
C LEU A 230 -18.67 -0.91 -2.73
N ALA A 231 -19.13 0.26 -3.19
CA ALA A 231 -19.00 1.51 -2.46
C ALA A 231 -19.76 1.54 -1.12
N ALA A 232 -20.82 0.74 -0.98
CA ALA A 232 -21.60 0.69 0.25
C ALA A 232 -20.82 0.01 1.39
N ALA A 233 -20.90 0.61 2.59
CA ALA A 233 -20.38 -0.01 3.81
C ALA A 233 -21.02 -1.40 4.04
N GLY A 234 -20.23 -2.35 4.54
CA GLY A 234 -20.58 -3.77 4.65
C GLY A 234 -20.54 -4.54 3.34
N LYS A 235 -20.32 -3.87 2.19
CA LYS A 235 -20.31 -4.50 0.86
C LYS A 235 -18.97 -4.37 0.13
N GLY A 236 -18.09 -3.47 0.55
CA GLY A 236 -16.72 -3.37 0.07
C GLY A 236 -15.81 -2.62 1.04
N GLY A 237 -14.56 -2.37 0.65
CA GLY A 237 -13.51 -1.82 1.49
C GLY A 237 -12.52 -2.90 1.93
N PHE A 238 -11.73 -2.62 2.98
CA PHE A 238 -10.76 -3.57 3.53
C PHE A 238 -11.42 -4.86 4.01
N ASP A 239 -10.92 -6.01 3.56
CA ASP A 239 -11.38 -7.34 3.98
C ASP A 239 -10.34 -8.44 3.70
N TYR A 240 -10.54 -9.60 4.32
CA TYR A 240 -9.80 -10.83 4.01
C TYR A 240 -10.54 -11.66 2.96
N ARG A 241 -9.84 -12.07 1.90
CA ARG A 241 -10.41 -12.90 0.83
C ARG A 241 -9.48 -14.00 0.37
N TYR A 242 -10.02 -14.91 -0.43
CA TYR A 242 -9.31 -16.04 -1.00
C TYR A 242 -9.13 -15.86 -2.50
N ALA A 243 -7.89 -15.68 -2.94
CA ALA A 243 -7.52 -15.81 -4.34
C ALA A 243 -7.42 -17.29 -4.71
N VAL A 244 -8.09 -17.71 -5.77
CA VAL A 244 -8.03 -19.09 -6.29
C VAL A 244 -7.48 -19.06 -7.71
N PHE A 245 -6.45 -19.87 -7.97
CA PHE A 245 -5.87 -19.95 -9.31
C PHE A 245 -6.85 -20.61 -10.28
N ARG A 246 -6.91 -20.08 -11.51
CA ARG A 246 -7.89 -20.47 -12.54
C ARG A 246 -7.92 -21.98 -12.80
N ASP A 247 -6.78 -22.65 -12.70
CA ASP A 247 -6.64 -24.09 -12.98
C ASP A 247 -7.40 -24.97 -11.96
N PHE A 248 -7.83 -24.39 -10.84
CA PHE A 248 -8.64 -25.05 -9.81
C PHE A 248 -10.11 -24.58 -9.79
N GLY A 249 -10.53 -23.76 -10.75
CA GLY A 249 -11.88 -23.23 -10.84
C GLY A 249 -12.23 -22.28 -9.69
N CYS A 250 -13.43 -22.45 -9.12
CA CYS A 250 -13.93 -21.60 -8.03
C CYS A 250 -14.68 -22.44 -6.98
N PRO A 251 -13.96 -23.23 -6.16
CA PRO A 251 -14.56 -24.10 -5.16
C PRO A 251 -15.28 -23.28 -4.09
N GLU A 252 -16.26 -23.88 -3.40
CA GLU A 252 -16.88 -23.26 -2.24
C GLU A 252 -15.87 -23.14 -1.09
N MET A 253 -15.86 -22.00 -0.41
CA MET A 253 -14.91 -21.68 0.64
C MET A 253 -15.54 -20.79 1.72
N PRO A 254 -15.00 -20.76 2.95
CA PRO A 254 -15.60 -20.00 4.06
C PRO A 254 -15.49 -18.47 3.95
N TYR A 255 -14.66 -17.94 3.06
CA TYR A 255 -14.50 -16.51 2.80
C TYR A 255 -14.88 -16.19 1.36
N LYS A 256 -15.16 -14.91 1.09
CA LYS A 256 -15.35 -14.41 -0.27
C LYS A 256 -14.14 -14.73 -1.15
N ARG A 257 -14.42 -15.10 -2.38
CA ARG A 257 -13.45 -15.63 -3.33
C ARG A 257 -13.17 -14.65 -4.44
N ASP A 258 -11.95 -14.76 -4.91
CA ASP A 258 -11.39 -14.06 -6.04
C ASP A 258 -10.83 -15.12 -6.99
N CYS A 259 -11.69 -15.63 -7.87
CA CYS A 259 -11.38 -16.76 -8.74
C CYS A 259 -10.83 -16.32 -10.09
N GLY A 260 -10.23 -17.26 -10.84
CA GLY A 260 -9.65 -16.97 -12.15
C GLY A 260 -8.26 -16.32 -12.08
N VAL A 261 -7.59 -16.36 -10.92
CA VAL A 261 -6.25 -15.80 -10.76
C VAL A 261 -5.25 -16.58 -11.61
N ILE A 262 -4.43 -15.87 -12.36
CA ILE A 262 -3.41 -16.48 -13.21
C ILE A 262 -2.19 -16.82 -12.35
N TYR A 263 -1.87 -18.11 -12.24
CA TYR A 263 -0.57 -18.54 -11.73
C TYR A 263 0.50 -18.34 -12.81
N SER A 264 1.60 -17.67 -12.48
CA SER A 264 2.69 -17.44 -13.43
C SER A 264 4.00 -17.14 -12.72
N ALA A 265 5.12 -17.58 -13.31
CA ALA A 265 6.45 -17.12 -12.93
C ALA A 265 6.80 -15.77 -13.60
N ASP A 266 6.04 -15.35 -14.61
CA ASP A 266 6.18 -14.04 -15.22
C ASP A 266 5.48 -12.99 -14.34
N ARG A 267 6.28 -12.08 -13.80
CA ARG A 267 5.87 -11.00 -12.91
C ARG A 267 4.85 -10.03 -13.51
N LYS A 268 4.69 -10.02 -14.84
CA LYS A 268 3.61 -9.28 -15.51
C LYS A 268 2.24 -9.80 -15.12
N TRP A 269 2.13 -11.10 -14.88
CA TRP A 269 0.89 -11.79 -14.56
C TRP A 269 0.72 -12.03 -13.06
N LEU A 270 1.82 -12.28 -12.34
CA LEU A 270 1.83 -12.49 -10.89
C LEU A 270 3.05 -11.79 -10.27
N ASN A 271 2.91 -10.51 -9.95
CA ASN A 271 3.97 -9.73 -9.34
C ASN A 271 4.03 -10.02 -7.84
N THR A 272 5.18 -10.48 -7.34
CA THR A 272 5.32 -10.98 -5.96
C THR A 272 6.63 -10.51 -5.35
N GLY A 273 6.58 -10.10 -4.09
CA GLY A 273 7.79 -9.66 -3.40
C GLY A 273 7.58 -9.25 -1.96
N THR A 274 8.70 -9.01 -1.30
CA THR A 274 8.76 -8.85 0.15
C THR A 274 9.51 -7.57 0.49
N MET A 275 8.94 -6.80 1.40
CA MET A 275 9.56 -5.58 1.91
C MET A 275 10.67 -5.94 2.88
N LEU A 276 11.87 -5.39 2.64
CA LEU A 276 13.01 -5.53 3.53
C LEU A 276 12.80 -4.67 4.78
N ALA A 277 13.45 -5.04 5.88
CA ALA A 277 13.52 -4.19 7.06
C ALA A 277 14.30 -2.88 6.75
N PRO A 278 13.98 -1.75 7.43
CA PRO A 278 14.58 -0.44 7.14
C PRO A 278 16.11 -0.42 7.13
N LYS A 279 16.74 -1.18 8.04
CA LYS A 279 18.20 -1.33 8.13
C LYS A 279 18.87 -1.92 6.86
N LEU A 280 18.09 -2.50 5.95
CA LEU A 280 18.55 -3.13 4.72
C LEU A 280 18.17 -2.36 3.45
N TRP A 281 17.47 -1.23 3.59
CA TRP A 281 17.08 -0.44 2.43
C TRP A 281 18.31 0.18 1.78
N LYS A 282 18.37 0.08 0.45
CA LYS A 282 19.50 0.55 -0.35
C LYS A 282 19.06 1.82 -1.05
N GLY A 283 19.70 2.94 -0.67
CA GLY A 283 19.39 4.32 -1.05
C GLY A 283 18.42 4.48 -2.21
N ALA A 284 17.33 5.22 -1.96
CA ALA A 284 16.28 5.46 -2.94
C ALA A 284 16.89 5.87 -4.30
N PRO A 285 16.35 5.35 -5.42
CA PRO A 285 16.85 5.67 -6.74
C PRO A 285 17.00 7.18 -6.86
N ALA A 286 18.18 7.62 -7.30
CA ALA A 286 18.36 9.02 -7.65
C ALA A 286 17.24 9.37 -8.65
N PRO A 287 16.51 10.48 -8.43
CA PRO A 287 15.41 10.83 -9.31
C PRO A 287 15.91 10.82 -10.75
N SER A 288 15.27 10.06 -11.64
CA SER A 288 15.76 9.95 -13.02
C SER A 288 15.83 11.36 -13.61
N GLU A 289 17.00 11.78 -14.10
CA GLU A 289 17.15 13.04 -14.85
C GLU A 289 16.39 13.02 -16.18
N ALA A 290 15.82 11.88 -16.56
CA ALA A 290 14.98 11.71 -17.72
C ALA A 290 13.68 12.54 -17.58
N GLY A 291 13.64 13.63 -18.36
CA GLY A 291 12.50 14.53 -18.46
C GLY A 291 11.22 13.87 -18.98
N LEU A 292 10.11 14.59 -18.76
CA LEU A 292 8.82 14.46 -19.44
C LEU A 292 8.14 13.08 -19.44
N PHE A 293 8.39 12.20 -18.46
CA PHE A 293 7.41 11.15 -18.22
C PHE A 293 6.11 11.80 -17.74
N LYS A 294 5.01 11.56 -18.46
CA LYS A 294 3.68 11.97 -17.99
C LYS A 294 3.38 11.23 -16.70
N ASP A 295 2.67 11.89 -15.79
CA ASP A 295 2.14 11.23 -14.60
C ASP A 295 1.42 9.94 -14.99
N THR A 296 1.60 8.89 -14.19
CA THR A 296 0.89 7.63 -14.45
C THR A 296 -0.63 7.84 -14.37
N VAL A 297 -1.38 7.13 -15.20
CA VAL A 297 -2.84 7.08 -15.15
C VAL A 297 -3.21 5.65 -14.78
N LEU A 298 -4.08 5.51 -13.78
CA LEU A 298 -4.63 4.22 -13.40
C LEU A 298 -5.48 3.65 -14.55
N ASP A 299 -5.27 2.39 -14.92
CA ASP A 299 -6.24 1.66 -15.72
C ASP A 299 -7.43 1.23 -14.84
N GLU A 300 -8.48 2.05 -14.85
CA GLU A 300 -9.67 1.81 -14.04
C GLU A 300 -10.44 0.55 -14.43
N ALA A 301 -10.41 0.17 -15.70
CA ALA A 301 -11.07 -1.05 -16.17
C ALA A 301 -10.34 -2.28 -15.65
N PHE A 302 -9.01 -2.23 -15.65
CA PHE A 302 -8.18 -3.29 -15.12
C PHE A 302 -8.26 -3.40 -13.60
N PHE A 303 -8.24 -2.28 -12.86
CA PHE A 303 -8.29 -2.25 -11.37
C PHE A 303 -9.69 -2.04 -10.78
N GLY A 304 -10.73 -2.52 -11.46
CA GLY A 304 -12.14 -2.33 -11.10
C GLY A 304 -12.54 -2.80 -9.68
N GLY A 305 -11.72 -3.62 -9.01
CA GLY A 305 -11.90 -4.05 -7.63
C GLY A 305 -13.12 -4.97 -7.42
N ARG A 306 -13.73 -5.47 -8.48
CA ARG A 306 -14.79 -6.48 -8.40
C ARG A 306 -14.18 -7.87 -8.40
N THR A 307 -14.68 -8.74 -7.52
CA THR A 307 -14.32 -10.15 -7.47
C THR A 307 -15.54 -11.03 -7.75
N THR A 308 -15.36 -12.35 -7.73
CA THR A 308 -16.42 -13.32 -8.04
C THR A 308 -17.63 -13.22 -7.12
N ASP A 309 -17.41 -12.87 -5.84
CA ASP A 309 -18.45 -12.86 -4.80
C ASP A 309 -18.88 -11.42 -4.38
N ASP A 310 -18.77 -10.42 -5.27
CA ASP A 310 -19.22 -9.02 -5.04
C ASP A 310 -20.51 -8.63 -5.75
#